data_AF-A0A7G8VYT4-F1
#
_entry.id   AF-A0A7G8VYT4-F1
#
_cell.length_a   1.000
_cell.length_b   1.000
_cell.length_c   1.000
_cell.angle_alpha   90.00
_cell.angle_beta   90.00
_cell.angle_gamma   90.00
#
_symmetry.space_group_name_H-M   'P 1'
#
loop_
_entity.id
_entity.type
_entity.pdbx_description
1 polymer ?
#
loop_
_entity_poly.entity_id
_entity_poly.type
_entity_poly.pdbx_seq_one_letter_code
_entity_poly.pdbx_strand_id
1 'polypeptide(L)'
;MNRQHVRNGLSAIVALGALAASGAWAQSTDAVAQERYQRALAVCNDGSLPAPERNSCVRMAGRQLDRTNGGPPVDTPTATPDGRATVVAPAGSTPPSDADTTTSRDGRATIVAPSDGTATPR
;
A
#
# COMPACT_ATOMS: atom_id res chain seq x y z
N MET A 1 30.60 -63.87 17.60
CA MET A 1 29.21 -63.40 17.81
C MET A 1 29.15 -62.50 19.04
N ASN A 2 28.83 -61.21 18.90
CA ASN A 2 28.03 -60.47 19.89
C ASN A 2 27.57 -59.11 19.34
N ARG A 3 26.26 -58.84 19.42
CA ARG A 3 25.57 -57.61 19.02
C ARG A 3 25.65 -56.55 20.13
N GLN A 4 25.61 -55.26 19.78
CA GLN A 4 24.94 -54.16 20.51
C GLN A 4 25.14 -52.83 19.73
N HIS A 5 24.14 -52.40 18.95
CA HIS A 5 23.08 -51.44 19.32
C HIS A 5 23.57 -50.02 19.62
N VAL A 6 23.60 -49.18 18.58
CA VAL A 6 23.65 -47.71 18.69
C VAL A 6 22.20 -47.23 18.88
N ARG A 7 21.88 -46.66 20.04
CA ARG A 7 20.60 -45.97 20.32
C ARG A 7 20.86 -44.60 20.93
N ASN A 8 20.47 -43.59 20.16
CA ASN A 8 19.78 -42.34 20.53
C ASN A 8 19.68 -41.93 22.00
N GLY A 9 19.93 -40.63 22.25
CA GLY A 9 19.39 -39.86 23.37
C GLY A 9 20.05 -38.47 23.47
N LEU A 10 19.60 -37.44 22.73
CA LEU A 10 18.53 -36.46 22.99
C LEU A 10 18.85 -35.36 24.03
N SER A 11 18.58 -34.11 23.60
CA SER A 11 18.15 -32.92 24.37
C SER A 11 19.13 -31.76 24.42
N ALA A 12 18.72 -30.49 24.38
CA ALA A 12 17.54 -29.75 23.91
C ALA A 12 17.79 -28.32 24.40
N ILE A 13 17.95 -27.34 23.52
CA ILE A 13 17.97 -25.92 23.90
C ILE A 13 17.09 -25.16 22.92
N VAL A 14 16.18 -24.36 23.49
CA VAL A 14 15.87 -22.95 23.17
C VAL A 14 14.39 -22.71 23.48
N ALA A 15 14.17 -21.94 24.54
CA ALA A 15 12.92 -21.32 24.94
C ALA A 15 12.50 -20.22 23.96
N LEU A 16 11.20 -19.90 23.87
CA LEU A 16 10.71 -18.50 23.74
C LEU A 16 9.18 -18.48 23.74
N GLY A 17 8.63 -17.70 24.67
CA GLY A 17 7.21 -17.36 24.70
C GLY A 17 6.84 -16.36 23.62
N ALA A 18 5.56 -16.32 23.27
CA ALA A 18 4.93 -15.17 22.62
C ALA A 18 3.47 -15.09 23.08
N LEU A 19 3.17 -13.98 23.73
CA LEU A 19 1.83 -13.54 24.12
C LEU A 19 1.04 -13.08 22.88
N ALA A 20 -0.28 -13.20 22.99
CA ALA A 20 -1.33 -12.36 22.39
C ALA A 20 -1.16 -11.90 20.93
N ALA A 21 -1.99 -12.45 20.05
CA ALA A 21 -2.36 -11.81 18.78
C ALA A 21 -3.87 -11.98 18.51
N SER A 22 -4.70 -11.34 19.33
CA SER A 22 -6.11 -11.09 18.98
C SER A 22 -6.19 -9.82 18.13
N GLY A 23 -5.95 -9.96 16.82
CA GLY A 23 -6.00 -8.86 15.84
C GLY A 23 -6.22 -9.31 14.39
N ALA A 24 -6.63 -10.55 14.15
CA ALA A 24 -6.62 -11.18 12.82
C ALA A 24 -7.93 -11.04 12.02
N TRP A 25 -8.64 -9.90 12.11
CA TRP A 25 -9.85 -9.65 11.28
C TRP A 25 -9.69 -8.44 10.35
N ALA A 26 -8.48 -8.20 9.86
CA ALA A 26 -8.24 -7.37 8.68
C ALA A 26 -7.46 -8.14 7.59
N GLN A 27 -7.12 -9.42 7.84
CA GLN A 27 -6.27 -10.22 6.95
C GLN A 27 -7.02 -11.03 5.89
N SER A 28 -8.34 -10.92 5.75
CA SER A 28 -9.11 -11.94 5.01
C SER A 28 -9.57 -11.53 3.61
N THR A 29 -9.71 -10.26 3.27
CA THR A 29 -10.19 -9.86 1.94
C THR A 29 -9.05 -9.80 0.93
N ASP A 30 -7.97 -9.12 1.27
CA ASP A 30 -6.85 -8.89 0.35
C ASP A 30 -6.04 -10.17 0.11
N ALA A 31 -5.84 -10.98 1.16
CA ALA A 31 -5.15 -12.26 1.05
C ALA A 31 -5.91 -13.25 0.16
N VAL A 32 -7.24 -13.29 0.28
CA VAL A 32 -8.09 -14.17 -0.53
C VAL A 32 -8.20 -13.67 -1.97
N ALA A 33 -8.26 -12.35 -2.18
CA ALA A 33 -8.21 -11.75 -3.52
C ALA A 33 -6.89 -12.10 -4.22
N GLN A 34 -5.77 -11.98 -3.50
CA GLN A 34 -4.44 -12.29 -3.99
C GLN A 34 -4.28 -13.80 -4.31
N GLU A 35 -4.80 -14.69 -3.46
CA GLU A 35 -4.76 -16.13 -3.71
C GLU A 35 -5.53 -16.51 -4.99
N ARG A 36 -6.73 -15.95 -5.20
CA ARG A 36 -7.52 -16.16 -6.42
C ARG A 36 -6.79 -15.68 -7.67
N TYR A 37 -6.11 -14.54 -7.57
CA TYR A 37 -5.29 -14.02 -8.66
C TYR A 37 -4.14 -14.96 -9.01
N GLN A 38 -3.40 -15.46 -8.01
CA GLN A 38 -2.32 -16.43 -8.24
C GLN A 38 -2.82 -17.72 -8.91
N ARG A 39 -3.99 -18.23 -8.48
CA ARG A 39 -4.63 -19.40 -9.12
C ARG A 39 -5.00 -19.12 -10.57
N ALA A 40 -5.52 -17.93 -10.86
CA ALA A 40 -5.84 -17.53 -12.23
C ALA A 40 -4.58 -17.42 -13.10
N LEU A 41 -3.48 -16.90 -12.58
CA LEU A 41 -2.19 -16.86 -13.30
C LEU A 41 -1.66 -18.26 -13.62
N ALA A 42 -1.82 -19.22 -12.72
CA ALA A 42 -1.43 -20.61 -12.97
C ALA A 42 -2.21 -21.20 -14.15
N VAL A 43 -3.51 -20.93 -14.24
CA VAL A 43 -4.35 -21.34 -15.38
C VAL A 43 -3.93 -20.61 -16.66
N CYS A 44 -3.71 -19.29 -16.61
CA CYS A 44 -3.30 -18.54 -17.81
C CYS A 44 -1.93 -19.00 -18.36
N ASN A 45 -1.03 -19.45 -17.49
CA ASN A 45 0.35 -19.81 -17.85
C ASN A 45 0.59 -21.33 -17.94
N ASP A 46 -0.45 -22.15 -18.03
CA ASP A 46 -0.34 -23.61 -18.11
C ASP A 46 0.29 -24.14 -19.42
N GLY A 47 0.47 -23.26 -20.41
CA GLY A 47 1.05 -23.59 -21.72
C GLY A 47 0.03 -23.99 -22.78
N SER A 48 -1.27 -24.04 -22.46
CA SER A 48 -2.36 -24.38 -23.39
C SER A 48 -2.75 -23.20 -24.30
N LEU A 49 -2.45 -21.97 -23.90
CA LEU A 49 -2.83 -20.75 -24.61
C LEU A 49 -1.68 -20.19 -25.47
N PRO A 50 -1.96 -19.77 -26.72
CA PRO A 50 -1.01 -18.96 -27.48
C PRO A 50 -0.78 -17.60 -26.82
N ALA A 51 0.31 -16.92 -27.21
CA ALA A 51 0.75 -15.69 -26.54
C ALA A 51 -0.32 -14.57 -26.48
N PRO A 52 -1.09 -14.28 -27.55
CA PRO A 52 -2.15 -13.26 -27.49
C PRO A 52 -3.24 -13.60 -26.46
N GLU A 53 -3.73 -14.83 -26.45
CA GLU A 53 -4.79 -15.32 -25.57
C GLU A 53 -4.33 -15.35 -24.11
N ARG A 54 -3.11 -15.84 -23.86
CA ARG A 54 -2.48 -15.78 -22.53
C ARG A 54 -2.39 -14.36 -22.01
N ASN A 55 -1.93 -13.42 -22.84
CA ASN A 55 -1.82 -12.01 -22.45
C ASN A 55 -3.20 -11.39 -22.16
N SER A 56 -4.25 -11.84 -22.84
CA SER A 56 -5.64 -11.45 -22.54
C SER A 56 -6.11 -12.02 -21.20
N CYS A 57 -5.85 -13.31 -20.95
CA CYS A 57 -6.18 -14.01 -19.70
C CYS A 57 -5.54 -13.32 -18.49
N VAL A 58 -4.23 -13.05 -18.53
CA VAL A 58 -3.50 -12.37 -17.45
C VAL A 58 -4.07 -10.98 -17.19
N ARG A 59 -4.39 -10.21 -18.25
CA ARG A 59 -5.02 -8.90 -18.12
C ARG A 59 -6.42 -8.95 -17.50
N MET A 60 -7.23 -9.96 -17.85
CA MET A 60 -8.53 -10.18 -17.22
C MET A 60 -8.40 -10.51 -15.74
N ALA A 61 -7.44 -11.37 -15.37
CA ALA A 61 -7.17 -11.73 -13.98
C ALA A 61 -6.73 -10.49 -13.16
N GLY A 62 -5.85 -9.65 -13.72
CA GLY A 62 -5.43 -8.39 -13.09
C GLY A 62 -6.60 -7.43 -12.87
N ARG A 63 -7.44 -7.22 -13.89
CA ARG A 63 -8.66 -6.40 -13.75
C ARG A 63 -9.60 -6.91 -12.66
N GLN A 64 -9.69 -8.22 -12.46
CA GLN A 64 -10.52 -8.80 -11.40
C GLN A 64 -9.93 -8.53 -10.01
N LEU A 65 -8.61 -8.61 -9.86
CA LEU A 65 -7.91 -8.23 -8.63
C LEU A 65 -8.13 -6.74 -8.32
N ASP A 66 -7.94 -5.87 -9.31
CA ASP A 66 -8.09 -4.41 -9.15
C ASP A 66 -9.50 -4.05 -8.67
N ARG A 67 -10.55 -4.67 -9.24
CA ARG A 67 -11.94 -4.48 -8.79
C ARG A 67 -12.14 -4.93 -7.34
N THR A 68 -11.48 -6.01 -6.94
CA THR A 68 -11.59 -6.54 -5.58
C THR A 68 -10.90 -5.62 -4.58
N ASN A 69 -9.82 -4.94 -5.00
CA ASN A 69 -9.07 -3.98 -4.19
C ASN A 69 -9.69 -2.57 -4.17
N GLY A 70 -10.90 -2.38 -4.71
CA GLY A 70 -11.60 -1.09 -4.70
C GLY A 70 -11.26 -0.15 -5.87
N GLY A 71 -10.40 -0.58 -6.81
CA GLY A 71 -9.99 0.22 -7.96
C GLY A 71 -9.06 1.39 -7.61
N PRO A 72 -8.55 2.12 -8.62
CA PRO A 72 -7.80 3.35 -8.37
C PRO A 72 -8.69 4.35 -7.62
N PRO A 73 -8.15 5.11 -6.65
CA PRO A 73 -8.91 6.11 -5.93
C PRO A 73 -9.52 7.11 -6.92
N VAL A 74 -10.79 7.45 -6.69
CA VAL A 74 -11.52 8.40 -7.54
C VAL A 74 -11.00 9.80 -7.25
N ASP A 75 -10.64 10.54 -8.29
CA ASP A 75 -10.29 11.94 -8.15
C ASP A 75 -11.50 12.77 -7.70
N THR A 76 -11.32 13.53 -6.63
CA THR A 76 -12.35 14.39 -6.05
C THR A 76 -11.90 15.85 -6.09
N PRO A 77 -12.69 16.75 -6.70
CA PRO A 77 -12.41 18.18 -6.64
C PRO A 77 -12.58 18.66 -5.20
N THR A 78 -11.56 19.33 -4.68
CA THR A 78 -11.54 19.92 -3.35
C THR A 78 -11.20 21.40 -3.50
N ALA A 79 -11.98 22.29 -2.89
CA ALA A 79 -11.66 23.72 -2.88
C ALA A 79 -10.42 23.96 -2.01
N THR A 80 -9.54 24.88 -2.43
CA THR A 80 -8.45 25.35 -1.57
C THR A 80 -9.02 26.05 -0.33
N PRO A 81 -8.32 26.06 0.81
CA PRO A 81 -8.86 26.66 2.02
C PRO A 81 -9.05 28.19 1.88
N ASP A 82 -8.26 28.87 1.04
CA ASP A 82 -8.48 30.26 0.62
C ASP A 82 -9.66 30.47 -0.36
N GLY A 83 -10.28 29.41 -0.86
CA GLY A 83 -11.42 29.44 -1.78
C GLY A 83 -11.12 29.94 -3.20
N ARG A 84 -9.84 30.14 -3.57
CA ARG A 84 -9.45 30.72 -4.86
C ARG A 84 -9.24 29.70 -5.97
N ALA A 85 -9.04 28.43 -5.63
CA ALA A 85 -8.82 27.37 -6.60
C ALA A 85 -9.56 26.08 -6.23
N THR A 86 -9.71 25.21 -7.22
CA THR A 86 -10.19 23.84 -7.04
C THR A 86 -9.06 22.90 -7.42
N VAL A 87 -8.61 22.08 -6.47
CA VAL A 87 -7.60 21.05 -6.69
C VAL A 87 -8.29 19.72 -6.91
N VAL A 88 -7.91 19.04 -7.98
CA VAL A 88 -8.35 17.67 -8.28
C VAL A 88 -7.28 16.73 -7.74
N ALA A 89 -7.63 15.95 -6.74
CA ALA A 89 -6.73 14.98 -6.11
C ALA A 89 -7.50 13.70 -5.74
N PRO A 90 -6.82 12.55 -5.59
CA PRO A 90 -7.45 11.31 -5.16
C PRO A 90 -8.22 11.48 -3.85
N ALA A 91 -9.37 10.81 -3.72
CA ALA A 91 -10.16 10.84 -2.49
C ALA A 91 -9.32 10.41 -1.27
N GLY A 92 -9.38 11.20 -0.19
CA GLY A 92 -8.59 10.97 1.03
C GLY A 92 -7.17 11.54 0.99
N SER A 93 -6.78 12.23 -0.08
CA SER A 93 -5.53 13.00 -0.12
C SER A 93 -5.54 14.13 0.91
N THR A 94 -4.37 14.46 1.46
CA THR A 94 -4.22 15.66 2.29
C THR A 94 -4.52 16.90 1.43
N PRO A 95 -5.43 17.79 1.87
CA PRO A 95 -5.69 19.03 1.16
C PRO A 95 -4.41 19.89 1.05
N PRO A 96 -4.26 20.69 -0.01
CA PRO A 96 -3.19 21.67 -0.09
C PRO A 96 -3.30 22.69 1.05
N SER A 97 -2.17 23.02 1.68
CA SER A 97 -2.08 24.12 2.65
C SER A 97 -2.07 25.48 1.93
N ASP A 98 -2.61 26.51 2.58
CA ASP A 98 -2.47 27.89 2.13
C ASP A 98 -1.07 28.44 2.45
N ALA A 99 -0.73 29.55 1.78
CA ALA A 99 0.49 30.31 2.06
C ALA A 99 0.17 31.79 2.25
N ASP A 100 0.83 32.40 3.24
CA ASP A 100 0.79 33.83 3.50
C ASP A 100 1.92 34.53 2.78
N THR A 101 1.62 35.69 2.19
CA THR A 101 2.62 36.52 1.52
C THR A 101 2.80 37.83 2.27
N THR A 102 4.05 38.15 2.60
CA THR A 102 4.44 39.42 3.22
C THR A 102 5.55 40.08 2.41
N THR A 103 5.53 41.42 2.35
CA THR A 103 6.61 42.17 1.68
C THR A 103 7.80 42.32 2.63
N SER A 104 9.01 42.07 2.13
CA SER A 104 10.26 42.29 2.86
C SER A 104 10.35 43.73 3.38
N ARG A 105 11.01 43.93 4.53
CA ARG A 105 11.14 45.24 5.19
C ARG A 105 11.75 46.31 4.27
N ASP A 106 12.66 45.93 3.38
CA ASP A 106 13.30 46.81 2.41
C ASP A 106 12.48 47.03 1.12
N GLY A 107 11.32 46.38 1.00
CA GLY A 107 10.41 46.47 -0.14
C GLY A 107 10.89 45.75 -1.40
N ARG A 108 12.00 45.01 -1.35
CA ARG A 108 12.64 44.44 -2.55
C ARG A 108 12.23 43.01 -2.85
N ALA A 109 11.58 42.33 -1.92
CA ALA A 109 11.20 40.94 -2.06
C ALA A 109 9.79 40.66 -1.50
N THR A 110 9.13 39.67 -2.07
CA THR A 110 7.93 39.04 -1.50
C THR A 110 8.36 37.75 -0.82
N ILE A 111 8.03 37.62 0.47
CA ILE A 111 8.29 36.44 1.29
C ILE A 111 7.00 35.62 1.31
N VAL A 112 7.09 34.34 0.97
CA VAL A 112 5.99 33.39 1.02
C VAL A 112 6.26 32.43 2.19
N ALA A 113 5.36 32.39 3.17
CA ALA A 113 5.46 31.51 4.33
C ALA A 113 4.28 30.53 4.35
N PRO A 114 4.48 29.26 4.76
CA PRO A 114 3.36 28.35 5.01
C PRO A 114 2.46 28.89 6.12
N SER A 115 1.14 28.83 5.94
CA SER A 115 0.17 29.31 6.92
C SER A 115 0.12 28.45 8.20
N ASP A 116 0.74 27.26 8.17
CA ASP A 116 0.79 26.23 9.21
C ASP A 116 1.70 26.61 10.40
N GLY A 117 2.25 27.82 10.42
CA GLY A 117 2.99 28.38 11.56
C GLY A 117 4.38 27.79 11.83
N THR A 118 4.91 26.93 10.95
CA THR A 118 6.25 26.32 11.12
C THR A 118 7.41 27.23 10.71
N ALA A 119 7.14 28.43 10.21
CA ALA A 119 8.17 29.44 10.01
C ALA A 119 8.52 30.08 11.36
N THR A 120 9.48 29.50 12.09
CA THR A 120 10.17 30.23 13.18
C THR A 120 11.24 31.11 12.51
N PRO A 121 11.09 32.45 12.46
CA PRO A 121 12.17 33.32 12.01
C PRO A 121 13.18 33.40 13.17
N ARG A 122 14.45 33.14 12.88
CA ARG A 122 15.56 33.29 13.83
C ARG A 122 16.26 34.62 13.61
#